data_AF-A0A946H1R0-F1
#
_entry.id   AF-A0A946H1R0-F1
#
_cell.length_a   1.000
_cell.length_b   1.000
_cell.length_c   1.000
_cell.angle_alpha   90.00
_cell.angle_beta   90.00
_cell.angle_gamma   90.00
#
_symmetry.space_group_name_H-M   'P 1'
#
loop_
_entity.id
_entity.type
_entity.pdbx_description
1 polymer ?
#
loop_
_entity_poly.entity_id
_entity_poly.type
_entity_poly.pdbx_seq_one_letter_code
_entity_poly.pdbx_strand_id
1 'polypeptide(L)'
;MADSDASSIDSQPVACPCCGYATLDERGGWEICDICWWEDDGQDNHNATMVAGGPNANVSLARARLNFITDGIFHPERVDLRKQQVPTDGIDQLRTFTYSSDTQTLAESGTDWSVLLAQLDDDSATSFFASGDGVVYRRRYLDTVMLPGVIDIVEWSAKLAQWIYRLNDADGRPVAKTFTATDLEHDTPKHVG
;
A
#
# COMPACT_ATOMS: atom_id res chain seq x y z
N MET A 1 23.28 45.83 17.10
CA MET A 1 24.13 44.72 16.64
C MET A 1 23.34 43.45 16.86
N ALA A 2 22.99 42.79 15.75
CA ALA A 2 22.33 41.50 15.59
C ALA A 2 20.93 41.31 16.21
N ASP A 3 19.90 41.64 15.41
CA ASP A 3 18.68 40.84 15.37
C ASP A 3 19.05 39.46 14.80
N SER A 4 18.96 38.42 15.61
CA SER A 4 18.99 37.05 15.14
C SER A 4 17.57 36.67 14.73
N ASP A 5 17.22 36.95 13.47
CA ASP A 5 16.16 36.25 12.75
C ASP A 5 16.51 34.76 12.80
N ALA A 6 15.94 34.06 13.78
CA ALA A 6 15.77 32.63 13.68
C ALA A 6 14.74 32.42 12.57
N SER A 7 15.20 32.34 11.32
CA SER A 7 14.37 31.84 10.23
C SER A 7 13.90 30.46 10.66
N SER A 8 12.63 30.37 11.02
CA SER A 8 11.88 29.11 11.03
C SER A 8 12.22 28.40 9.73
N ILE A 9 12.93 27.29 9.83
CA ILE A 9 13.04 26.36 8.71
C ILE A 9 11.65 25.77 8.61
N ASP A 10 10.75 26.45 7.90
CA ASP A 10 9.51 25.84 7.43
C ASP A 10 9.96 24.72 6.49
N SER A 11 9.90 23.48 6.99
CA SER A 11 10.04 22.29 6.17
C SER A 11 9.02 22.42 5.03
N GLN A 12 9.52 22.43 3.78
CA GLN A 12 8.63 22.44 2.63
C GLN A 12 7.81 21.16 2.63
N PRO A 13 6.47 21.23 2.43
CA PRO A 13 5.63 20.04 2.39
C PRO A 13 6.10 19.06 1.31
N VAL A 14 5.98 17.77 1.60
CA VAL A 14 6.30 16.68 0.68
C VAL A 14 5.02 16.12 0.05
N ALA A 15 5.19 15.51 -1.12
CA ALA A 15 4.05 14.97 -1.87
C ALA A 15 3.44 13.76 -1.18
N CYS A 16 2.12 13.78 -1.03
CA CYS A 16 1.33 12.61 -0.71
C CYS A 16 1.59 11.49 -1.75
N PRO A 17 1.89 10.25 -1.33
CA PRO A 17 2.19 9.16 -2.26
C PRO A 17 0.98 8.73 -3.10
N CYS A 18 -0.23 9.08 -2.67
CA CYS A 18 -1.49 8.76 -3.35
C CYS A 18 -1.87 9.81 -4.40
N CYS A 19 -2.08 11.07 -4.02
CA CYS A 19 -2.55 12.11 -4.95
C CYS A 19 -1.43 12.95 -5.58
N GLY A 20 -0.24 12.94 -5.00
CA GLY A 20 0.93 13.67 -5.49
C GLY A 20 0.98 15.16 -5.14
N TYR A 21 -0.02 15.69 -4.44
CA TYR A 21 -0.02 17.06 -3.91
C TYR A 21 0.85 17.19 -2.67
N ALA A 22 1.49 18.35 -2.50
CA ALA A 22 2.36 18.69 -1.37
C ALA A 22 1.56 18.99 -0.10
N THR A 23 1.13 17.95 0.61
CA THR A 23 0.22 18.06 1.77
C THR A 23 0.76 17.47 3.07
N LEU A 24 1.93 16.84 3.05
CA LEU A 24 2.50 16.16 4.22
C LEU A 24 3.71 16.94 4.73
N ASP A 25 3.94 16.97 6.05
CA ASP A 25 5.15 17.58 6.61
C ASP A 25 6.37 16.68 6.36
N GLU A 26 6.21 15.35 6.50
CA GLU A 26 7.25 14.36 6.18
C GLU A 26 6.71 13.05 5.57
N ARG A 27 7.62 12.24 4.99
CA ARG A 27 7.27 10.93 4.44
C ARG A 27 7.29 9.85 5.52
N GLY A 28 6.26 9.01 5.56
CA GLY A 28 6.10 7.92 6.52
C GLY A 28 5.75 8.39 7.93
N GLY A 29 5.25 9.63 8.07
CA GLY A 29 4.89 10.26 9.34
C GLY A 29 3.52 9.88 9.90
N TRP A 30 2.79 8.95 9.25
CA TRP A 30 1.40 8.59 9.59
C TRP A 30 0.40 9.75 9.44
N GLU A 31 0.76 10.77 8.67
CA GLU A 31 -0.11 11.89 8.37
C GLU A 31 -1.17 11.49 7.36
N ILE A 32 -2.40 11.99 7.54
CA ILE A 32 -3.49 11.79 6.60
C ILE A 32 -3.55 12.99 5.67
N CYS A 33 -3.42 12.74 4.37
CA CYS A 33 -3.56 13.76 3.34
C CYS A 33 -4.99 14.33 3.36
N ASP A 34 -5.13 15.64 3.58
CA ASP A 34 -6.41 16.35 3.62
C ASP A 34 -7.11 16.47 2.26
N ILE A 35 -6.38 16.29 1.15
CA ILE A 35 -6.96 16.22 -0.20
C ILE A 35 -7.57 14.85 -0.46
N CYS A 36 -6.80 13.77 -0.37
CA CYS A 36 -7.23 12.45 -0.84
C CYS A 36 -7.61 11.47 0.27
N TRP A 37 -7.29 11.76 1.52
CA TRP A 37 -7.52 10.96 2.72
C TRP A 37 -6.70 9.67 2.87
N TRP A 38 -5.65 9.50 2.08
CA TRP A 38 -4.63 8.46 2.31
C TRP A 38 -3.77 8.80 3.53
N GLU A 39 -3.55 7.83 4.42
CA GLU A 39 -2.56 7.92 5.51
C GLU A 39 -1.17 7.50 4.98
N ASP A 40 -0.15 8.34 5.16
CA ASP A 40 1.22 8.02 4.76
C ASP A 40 1.90 7.08 5.77
N ASP A 41 1.61 5.79 5.63
CA ASP A 41 2.22 4.65 6.33
C ASP A 41 3.62 4.28 5.83
N GLY A 42 4.18 5.09 4.91
CA GLY A 42 5.48 4.89 4.30
C GLY A 42 5.46 4.06 3.01
N GLN A 43 4.30 3.65 2.50
CA GLN A 43 4.21 3.04 1.18
C GLN A 43 4.62 4.01 0.06
N ASP A 44 5.27 3.46 -0.98
CA ASP A 44 5.59 4.13 -2.25
C ASP A 44 5.74 3.09 -3.38
N ASN A 45 6.26 3.48 -4.53
CA ASN A 45 6.34 2.68 -5.76
C ASN A 45 6.79 1.22 -5.56
N HIS A 46 7.80 0.98 -4.73
CA HIS A 46 8.38 -0.35 -4.51
C HIS A 46 7.44 -1.32 -3.78
N ASN A 47 6.42 -0.82 -3.07
CA ASN A 47 5.46 -1.61 -2.31
C ASN A 47 3.99 -1.15 -2.54
N ALA A 48 3.74 -0.36 -3.58
CA ALA A 48 2.44 0.28 -3.83
C ALA A 48 1.31 -0.72 -4.15
N THR A 49 1.65 -1.95 -4.52
CA THR A 49 0.70 -3.00 -4.89
C THR A 49 0.15 -3.78 -3.71
N MET A 50 0.76 -3.65 -2.53
CA MET A 50 0.35 -4.34 -1.32
C MET A 50 -0.74 -3.56 -0.56
N VAL A 51 -1.66 -4.29 0.07
CA VAL A 51 -2.63 -3.72 1.01
C VAL A 51 -2.02 -3.73 2.41
N ALA A 52 -1.57 -2.57 2.91
CA ALA A 52 -0.99 -2.45 4.25
C ALA A 52 -2.05 -2.55 5.37
N GLY A 53 -3.31 -2.21 5.10
CA GLY A 53 -4.37 -2.23 6.09
C GLY A 53 -4.55 -0.90 6.81
N GLY A 54 -4.91 -0.98 8.10
CA GLY A 54 -5.02 0.20 8.97
C GLY A 54 -6.08 1.21 8.50
N PRO A 55 -5.83 2.52 8.67
CA PRO A 55 -6.70 3.60 8.18
C PRO A 55 -6.94 3.59 6.67
N ASN A 56 -6.00 3.03 5.91
CA ASN A 56 -6.10 2.84 4.46
C ASN A 56 -7.01 1.66 4.05
N ALA A 57 -7.57 0.93 5.02
CA ALA A 57 -8.50 -0.18 4.84
C ALA A 57 -7.93 -1.28 3.93
N ASN A 58 -8.75 -1.85 3.04
CA ASN A 58 -8.37 -2.91 2.12
C ASN A 58 -7.90 -2.38 0.75
N VAL A 59 -7.35 -1.16 0.70
CA VAL A 59 -6.94 -0.48 -0.53
C VAL A 59 -5.42 -0.40 -0.58
N SER A 60 -4.83 -0.90 -1.66
CA SER A 60 -3.40 -0.71 -1.97
C SER A 60 -3.13 0.73 -2.40
N LEU A 61 -1.91 1.24 -2.20
CA LEU A 61 -1.55 2.59 -2.63
C LEU A 61 -1.75 2.80 -4.14
N ALA A 62 -1.46 1.80 -4.97
CA ALA A 62 -1.71 1.84 -6.41
C ALA A 62 -3.21 1.97 -6.71
N ARG A 63 -4.06 1.23 -6.00
CA ARG A 63 -5.52 1.41 -6.13
C ARG A 63 -5.97 2.77 -5.64
N ALA A 64 -5.39 3.30 -4.56
CA ALA A 64 -5.71 4.63 -4.06
C ALA A 64 -5.36 5.73 -5.07
N ARG A 65 -4.20 5.62 -5.75
CA ARG A 65 -3.81 6.49 -6.87
C ARG A 65 -4.85 6.44 -8.00
N LEU A 66 -5.27 5.24 -8.41
CA LEU A 66 -6.32 5.06 -9.41
C LEU A 66 -7.64 5.71 -8.96
N ASN A 67 -8.09 5.41 -7.75
CA ASN A 67 -9.32 5.95 -7.18
C ASN A 67 -9.27 7.48 -7.08
N PHE A 68 -8.11 8.07 -6.78
CA PHE A 68 -7.99 9.52 -6.81
C PHE A 68 -8.11 10.08 -8.23
N ILE A 69 -7.49 9.44 -9.22
CA ILE A 69 -7.61 9.82 -10.64
C ILE A 69 -9.08 9.76 -11.09
N THR A 70 -9.84 8.74 -10.68
CA THR A 70 -11.21 8.50 -11.17
C THR A 70 -12.30 9.15 -10.34
N ASP A 71 -12.13 9.22 -9.02
CA ASP A 71 -13.16 9.58 -8.03
C ASP A 71 -12.75 10.72 -7.09
N GLY A 72 -11.51 11.19 -7.18
CA GLY A 72 -10.98 12.28 -6.37
C GLY A 72 -10.74 11.94 -4.89
N ILE A 73 -10.73 10.66 -4.51
CA ILE A 73 -10.53 10.20 -3.12
C ILE A 73 -9.82 8.84 -3.11
N PHE A 74 -9.04 8.54 -2.07
CA PHE A 74 -8.30 7.26 -1.98
C PHE A 74 -9.21 6.03 -2.00
N HIS A 75 -10.43 6.14 -1.44
CA HIS A 75 -11.38 5.04 -1.33
C HIS A 75 -12.82 5.55 -1.60
N PRO A 76 -13.43 5.22 -2.76
CA PRO A 76 -14.70 5.81 -3.19
C PRO A 76 -15.89 5.55 -2.26
N GLU A 77 -15.87 4.44 -1.50
CA GLU A 77 -16.89 4.08 -0.52
C GLU A 77 -16.85 4.94 0.76
N ARG A 78 -15.75 5.66 1.01
CA ARG A 78 -15.61 6.60 2.14
C ARG A 78 -16.31 7.94 1.86
N VAL A 79 -17.60 7.85 1.56
CA VAL A 79 -18.48 8.99 1.28
C VAL A 79 -18.57 9.97 2.46
N ASP A 80 -18.29 9.49 3.67
CA ASP A 80 -18.21 10.26 4.91
C ASP A 80 -17.07 11.28 4.92
N LEU A 81 -16.00 11.02 4.17
CA LEU A 81 -14.80 11.87 4.13
C LEU A 81 -14.85 12.98 3.07
N ARG A 82 -15.71 12.84 2.06
CA ARG A 82 -15.75 13.78 0.91
C ARG A 82 -15.98 15.24 1.31
N LYS A 83 -16.80 15.47 2.34
CA LYS A 83 -17.09 16.83 2.85
C LYS A 83 -15.95 17.43 3.68
N GLN A 84 -14.94 16.63 4.00
CA GLN A 84 -13.78 17.02 4.79
C GLN A 84 -12.54 17.25 3.92
N GLN A 85 -12.63 17.02 2.61
CA GLN A 85 -11.55 17.25 1.67
C GLN A 85 -11.28 18.76 1.51
N VAL A 86 -10.01 19.14 1.48
CA VAL A 86 -9.62 20.50 1.08
C VAL A 86 -9.54 20.60 -0.45
N PRO A 87 -9.85 21.77 -1.04
CA PRO A 87 -9.60 22.00 -2.47
C PRO A 87 -8.11 21.95 -2.80
N THR A 88 -7.80 21.60 -4.05
CA THR A 88 -6.42 21.56 -4.56
C THR A 88 -5.89 22.95 -4.97
N ASP A 89 -6.73 23.99 -4.89
CA ASP A 89 -6.40 25.33 -5.35
C ASP A 89 -5.21 25.91 -4.58
N GLY A 90 -4.13 26.22 -5.29
CA GLY A 90 -2.92 26.80 -4.71
C GLY A 90 -2.01 25.79 -4.01
N ILE A 91 -2.28 24.49 -4.11
CA ILE A 91 -1.41 23.42 -3.62
C ILE A 91 -0.64 22.82 -4.79
N ASP A 92 0.69 22.81 -4.70
CA ASP A 92 1.54 22.26 -5.75
C ASP A 92 1.37 20.74 -5.85
N GLN A 93 1.18 20.26 -7.08
CA GLN A 93 1.24 18.83 -7.39
C GLN A 93 2.65 18.48 -7.84
N LEU A 94 3.40 17.79 -6.98
CA LEU A 94 4.80 17.45 -7.22
C LEU A 94 4.99 16.06 -7.87
N ARG A 95 3.97 15.21 -7.80
CA ARG A 95 3.95 13.88 -8.45
C ARG A 95 2.68 13.71 -9.27
N THR A 96 2.80 13.10 -10.45
CA THR A 96 1.67 12.92 -11.35
C THR A 96 1.53 11.45 -11.73
N PHE A 97 0.40 10.86 -11.36
CA PHE A 97 0.04 9.49 -11.73
C PHE A 97 -0.92 9.49 -12.93
N THR A 98 -0.77 8.52 -13.81
CA THR A 98 -1.62 8.37 -15.00
C THR A 98 -2.16 6.95 -15.09
N TYR A 99 -3.36 6.82 -15.64
CA TYR A 99 -4.02 5.54 -15.87
C TYR A 99 -4.40 5.38 -17.34
N SER A 100 -4.04 4.24 -17.92
CA SER A 100 -4.42 3.81 -19.26
C SER A 100 -5.51 2.75 -19.15
N SER A 101 -6.73 3.05 -19.61
CA SER A 101 -7.84 2.09 -19.64
C SER A 101 -7.61 0.95 -20.63
N ASP A 102 -6.89 1.20 -21.72
CA ASP A 102 -6.66 0.22 -22.79
C ASP A 102 -5.75 -0.91 -22.32
N THR A 103 -4.74 -0.56 -21.52
CA THR A 103 -3.76 -1.51 -20.99
C THR A 103 -4.01 -1.86 -19.51
N GLN A 104 -5.00 -1.22 -18.89
CA GLN A 104 -5.27 -1.28 -17.45
C GLN A 104 -4.00 -1.06 -16.62
N THR A 105 -3.20 -0.06 -17.00
CA THR A 105 -1.89 0.22 -16.41
C THR A 105 -1.92 1.56 -15.70
N LEU A 106 -1.45 1.58 -14.46
CA LEU A 106 -1.16 2.79 -13.70
C LEU A 106 0.35 3.08 -13.80
N ALA A 107 0.74 4.34 -13.96
CA ALA A 107 2.15 4.75 -14.05
C ALA A 107 2.40 6.08 -13.34
N GLU A 108 3.66 6.34 -12.98
CA GLU A 108 4.10 7.65 -12.47
C GLU A 108 4.90 8.39 -13.55
N SER A 109 4.45 9.59 -13.86
CA SER A 109 5.03 10.45 -14.90
C SER A 109 6.46 10.85 -14.55
N GLY A 110 7.38 10.73 -15.51
CA GLY A 110 8.79 11.07 -15.30
C GLY A 110 9.61 9.97 -14.61
N THR A 111 9.01 8.80 -14.36
CA THR A 111 9.70 7.61 -13.83
C THR A 111 9.51 6.42 -14.76
N ASP A 112 10.16 5.29 -14.45
CA ASP A 112 9.94 3.99 -15.10
C ASP A 112 8.89 3.13 -14.36
N TRP A 113 8.29 3.66 -13.29
CA TRP A 113 7.33 2.91 -12.49
C TRP A 113 5.98 2.78 -13.20
N SER A 114 5.51 1.54 -13.32
CA SER A 114 4.16 1.21 -13.77
C SER A 114 3.70 -0.13 -13.20
N VAL A 115 2.39 -0.34 -13.16
CA VAL A 115 1.77 -1.59 -12.70
C VAL A 115 0.44 -1.86 -13.39
N LEU A 116 0.14 -3.13 -13.68
CA LEU A 116 -1.16 -3.56 -14.16
C LEU A 116 -2.14 -3.72 -12.99
N LEU A 117 -3.41 -3.35 -13.17
CA LEU A 117 -4.42 -3.52 -12.11
C LEU A 117 -4.56 -4.96 -11.65
N ALA A 118 -4.38 -5.92 -12.56
CA ALA A 118 -4.40 -7.34 -12.23
C ALA A 118 -3.23 -7.79 -11.32
N GLN A 119 -2.26 -6.93 -11.01
CA GLN A 119 -1.12 -7.22 -10.12
C GLN A 119 -1.29 -6.64 -8.71
N LEU A 120 -2.44 -6.02 -8.41
CA LEU A 120 -2.71 -5.42 -7.11
C LEU A 120 -3.25 -6.46 -6.12
N ASP A 121 -2.87 -6.36 -4.85
CA ASP A 121 -3.32 -7.30 -3.79
C ASP A 121 -4.82 -7.16 -3.49
N ASP A 122 -5.38 -6.01 -3.83
CA ASP A 122 -6.81 -5.72 -3.76
C ASP A 122 -7.57 -6.10 -5.05
N ASP A 123 -6.93 -6.82 -5.97
CA ASP A 123 -7.58 -7.33 -7.17
C ASP A 123 -7.80 -8.85 -7.11
N SER A 124 -9.05 -9.27 -7.34
CA SER A 124 -9.44 -10.68 -7.30
C SER A 124 -8.88 -11.53 -8.44
N ALA A 125 -8.21 -10.94 -9.43
CA ALA A 125 -7.67 -11.67 -10.58
C ALA A 125 -6.38 -12.44 -10.26
N THR A 126 -5.49 -11.87 -9.45
CA THR A 126 -4.16 -12.45 -9.17
C THR A 126 -3.81 -12.30 -7.69
N SER A 127 -3.39 -13.40 -7.07
CA SER A 127 -2.83 -13.42 -5.72
C SER A 127 -1.32 -13.21 -5.76
N PHE A 128 -0.75 -12.67 -4.67
CA PHE A 128 0.70 -12.52 -4.51
C PHE A 128 1.42 -13.86 -4.38
N PHE A 129 0.76 -14.83 -3.76
CA PHE A 129 1.30 -16.16 -3.54
C PHE A 129 0.39 -17.25 -4.10
N ALA A 130 0.99 -18.36 -4.52
CA ALA A 130 0.31 -19.54 -5.00
C ALA A 130 0.30 -20.68 -3.97
N SER A 131 -0.66 -21.60 -4.11
CA SER A 131 -0.62 -22.88 -3.37
C SER A 131 0.67 -23.63 -3.73
N GLY A 132 1.38 -24.10 -2.71
CA GLY A 132 2.69 -24.74 -2.82
C GLY A 132 3.87 -23.80 -2.62
N ASP A 133 3.68 -22.47 -2.57
CA ASP A 133 4.76 -21.54 -2.31
C ASP A 133 5.32 -21.71 -0.90
N GLY A 134 6.65 -21.76 -0.80
CA GLY A 134 7.37 -21.69 0.46
C GLY A 134 7.42 -20.25 0.97
N VAL A 135 6.98 -20.06 2.21
CA VAL A 135 6.93 -18.75 2.86
C VAL A 135 7.52 -18.81 4.26
N VAL A 136 7.94 -17.66 4.76
CA VAL A 136 8.20 -17.46 6.18
C VAL A 136 7.12 -16.57 6.77
N TYR A 137 6.69 -16.90 7.99
CA TYR A 137 5.57 -16.22 8.66
C TYR A 137 5.79 -16.10 10.17
N ARG A 138 5.02 -15.21 10.81
CA ARG A 138 4.95 -15.10 12.28
C ARG A 138 3.60 -15.65 12.76
N ARG A 139 3.60 -16.42 13.86
CA ARG A 139 2.35 -16.89 14.49
C ARG A 139 1.53 -15.73 15.05
N ARG A 140 2.21 -14.76 15.67
CA ARG A 140 1.63 -13.49 16.13
C ARG A 140 2.49 -12.34 15.64
N TYR A 141 1.87 -11.19 15.43
CA TYR A 141 2.54 -9.99 14.94
C TYR A 141 3.81 -9.62 15.74
N LEU A 142 3.75 -9.77 17.08
CA LEU A 142 4.84 -9.46 18.00
C LEU A 142 5.89 -10.57 18.15
N ASP A 143 5.71 -11.72 17.50
CA ASP A 143 6.71 -12.78 17.55
C ASP A 143 7.91 -12.36 16.68
N THR A 144 9.13 -12.41 17.24
CA THR A 144 10.34 -12.02 16.51
C THR A 144 10.92 -13.15 15.66
N VAL A 145 10.39 -14.37 15.83
CA VAL A 145 10.86 -15.57 15.12
C VAL A 145 9.98 -15.81 13.91
N MET A 146 10.60 -15.81 12.74
CA MET A 146 9.99 -16.26 11.49
C MET A 146 10.04 -17.78 11.43
N LEU A 147 8.90 -18.39 11.09
CA LEU A 147 8.75 -19.83 10.92
C LEU A 147 8.55 -20.14 9.44
N PRO A 148 9.17 -21.20 8.90
CA PRO A 148 8.88 -21.65 7.55
C PRO A 148 7.51 -22.32 7.49
N GLY A 149 6.85 -22.19 6.36
CA GLY A 149 5.59 -22.85 6.03
C GLY A 149 5.40 -22.96 4.53
N VAL A 150 4.37 -23.68 4.13
CA VAL A 150 3.97 -23.83 2.74
C VAL A 150 2.51 -23.43 2.61
N ILE A 151 2.18 -22.63 1.61
CA ILE A 151 0.80 -22.23 1.34
C ILE A 151 0.01 -23.45 0.88
N ASP A 152 -1.09 -23.74 1.57
CA ASP A 152 -2.02 -24.82 1.26
C ASP A 152 -3.21 -24.28 0.47
N ILE A 153 -3.84 -23.21 0.98
CA ILE A 153 -5.05 -22.62 0.41
C ILE A 153 -4.81 -21.15 0.07
N VAL A 154 -5.27 -20.75 -1.11
CA VAL A 154 -5.34 -19.37 -1.60
C VAL A 154 -6.80 -19.05 -1.94
N GLU A 155 -7.38 -18.09 -1.25
CA GLU A 155 -8.82 -17.78 -1.35
C GLU A 155 -9.05 -16.27 -1.41
N TRP A 156 -9.81 -15.80 -2.40
CA TRP A 156 -10.28 -14.41 -2.42
C TRP A 156 -11.48 -14.25 -1.49
N SER A 157 -11.38 -13.38 -0.49
CA SER A 157 -12.51 -13.01 0.36
C SER A 157 -13.23 -11.81 -0.23
N ALA A 158 -14.34 -12.03 -0.94
CA ALA A 158 -15.15 -10.94 -1.48
C ALA A 158 -15.71 -10.00 -0.39
N LYS A 159 -15.90 -10.51 0.84
CA LYS A 159 -16.35 -9.71 1.99
C LYS A 159 -15.28 -8.74 2.47
N LEU A 160 -14.01 -9.16 2.45
CA LEU A 160 -12.88 -8.34 2.90
C LEU A 160 -12.21 -7.63 1.72
N ALA A 161 -12.58 -7.99 0.49
CA ALA A 161 -11.90 -7.65 -0.75
C ALA A 161 -10.37 -7.77 -0.61
N GLN A 162 -9.94 -8.97 -0.18
CA GLN A 162 -8.55 -9.30 0.07
C GLN A 162 -8.30 -10.80 -0.12
N TRP A 163 -7.08 -11.15 -0.55
CA TRP A 163 -6.60 -12.53 -0.57
C TRP A 163 -6.27 -13.07 0.82
N ILE A 164 -6.71 -14.28 1.08
CA ILE A 164 -6.51 -15.02 2.32
C ILE A 164 -5.70 -16.28 2.02
N TYR A 165 -4.61 -16.45 2.77
CA TYR A 165 -3.69 -17.57 2.66
C TYR A 165 -3.79 -18.45 3.91
N ARG A 166 -3.80 -19.77 3.74
CA ARG A 166 -3.65 -20.75 4.84
C ARG A 166 -2.42 -21.58 4.61
N LEU A 167 -1.70 -21.86 5.70
CA LEU A 167 -0.39 -22.49 5.64
C LEU A 167 -0.40 -23.85 6.34
N ASN A 168 0.48 -24.73 5.88
CA ASN A 168 1.01 -25.84 6.67
C ASN A 168 2.40 -25.44 7.22
N ASP A 169 2.71 -25.83 8.46
CA ASP A 169 4.03 -25.63 9.05
C ASP A 169 5.08 -26.60 8.46
N ALA A 170 6.33 -26.48 8.91
CA ALA A 170 7.44 -27.32 8.45
C ALA A 170 7.22 -28.83 8.61
N ASP A 171 6.35 -29.24 9.54
CA ASP A 171 5.99 -30.64 9.78
C ASP A 171 4.75 -31.07 8.99
N GLY A 172 4.23 -30.20 8.11
CA GLY A 172 3.02 -30.44 7.32
C GLY A 172 1.71 -30.30 8.11
N ARG A 173 1.72 -29.63 9.27
CA ARG A 173 0.51 -29.45 10.08
C ARG A 173 -0.17 -28.12 9.75
N PRO A 174 -1.52 -28.08 9.65
CA PRO A 174 -2.23 -26.83 9.41
C PRO A 174 -1.98 -25.79 10.49
N VAL A 175 -1.65 -24.57 10.07
CA VAL A 175 -1.55 -23.40 10.94
C VAL A 175 -2.96 -22.83 11.14
N ALA A 176 -3.37 -22.66 12.40
CA ALA A 176 -4.74 -22.23 12.72
C ALA A 176 -5.08 -20.78 12.30
N LYS A 177 -4.06 -19.93 12.13
CA LYS A 177 -4.21 -18.54 11.68
C LYS A 177 -4.37 -18.49 10.16
N THR A 178 -5.17 -17.56 9.66
CA THR A 178 -5.18 -17.13 8.26
C THR A 178 -4.30 -15.92 8.07
N PHE A 179 -3.72 -15.79 6.88
CA PHE A 179 -2.72 -14.78 6.55
C PHE A 179 -3.17 -13.92 5.38
N THR A 180 -2.67 -12.70 5.34
CA THR A 180 -2.72 -11.80 4.18
C THR A 180 -1.31 -11.67 3.59
N ALA A 181 -1.15 -11.01 2.45
CA ALA A 181 0.16 -10.91 1.81
C ALA A 181 1.20 -10.23 2.72
N THR A 182 0.78 -9.27 3.54
CA THR A 182 1.67 -8.52 4.46
C THR A 182 2.13 -9.34 5.66
N ASP A 183 1.52 -10.49 5.93
CA ASP A 183 1.97 -11.40 6.99
C ASP A 183 3.10 -12.35 6.53
N LEU A 184 3.41 -12.37 5.22
CA LEU A 184 4.20 -13.42 4.57
C LEU A 184 5.38 -12.84 3.79
N GLU A 185 6.47 -13.58 3.75
CA GLU A 185 7.61 -13.32 2.86
C GLU A 185 7.95 -14.62 2.13
N HIS A 186 8.41 -14.55 0.87
CA HIS A 186 8.91 -15.73 0.17
C HIS A 186 10.11 -16.33 0.93
N ASP A 187 10.12 -17.64 1.11
CA ASP A 187 11.27 -18.37 1.62
C ASP A 187 12.34 -18.41 0.51
N THR A 188 13.10 -17.32 0.39
CA THR A 188 14.19 -17.27 -0.58
C THR A 188 15.27 -18.27 -0.17
N PRO A 189 15.82 -19.07 -1.11
CA PRO A 189 16.93 -19.94 -0.79
C PRO A 189 18.08 -19.08 -0.28
N LYS A 190 18.55 -19.34 0.94
CA LYS A 190 19.84 -18.80 1.41
C LYS A 190 20.85 -19.08 0.31
N HIS A 191 21.41 -18.03 -0.29
CA HIS A 191 22.45 -18.17 -1.30
C HIS A 191 23.52 -19.12 -0.76
N VAL A 192 23.63 -20.29 -1.37
CA VAL A 192 24.71 -21.23 -1.10
C VAL A 192 25.94 -20.61 -1.76
N GLY A 193 26.77 -19.95 -0.95
CA GLY A 193 28.12 -19.54 -1.32
C GLY A 193 29.08 -20.73 -1.36
#